data_AF-W2ER88-F1
#
_entry.id   AF-W2ER88-F1
#
_cell.length_a   1.000
_cell.length_b   1.000
_cell.length_c   1.000
_cell.angle_alpha   90.00
_cell.angle_beta   90.00
_cell.angle_gamma   90.00
#
_symmetry.space_group_name_H-M   'P 1'
#
loop_
_entity.id
_entity.type
_entity.pdbx_description
1 polymer ?
#
loop_
_entity_poly.entity_id
_entity_poly.type
_entity_poly.pdbx_seq_one_letter_code
_entity_poly.pdbx_strand_id
1 'polypeptide(L)'
;MTDLGYENLSPPLRHPVKKPKGGELADDNKAYNQLIRGIHAVAERANSLLKTTFKALRRVSLDPWRIGRIVQAAHVLLRLEHGRHT
;
A
#
# COMPACT_ATOMS: atom_id res chain seq x y z
N MET A 1 -4.38 -2.44 1.38
CA MET A 1 -3.15 -3.06 1.89
C MET A 1 -3.58 -3.93 3.04
N THR A 2 -3.29 -5.22 2.94
CA THR A 2 -3.88 -6.23 3.79
C THR A 2 -2.78 -6.75 4.71
N ASP A 3 -2.91 -6.47 5.99
CA ASP A 3 -2.00 -7.00 7.00
C ASP A 3 -2.26 -8.50 7.20
N LEU A 4 -1.30 -9.16 7.83
CA LEU A 4 -1.41 -10.55 8.25
C LEU A 4 -2.65 -10.83 9.14
N GLY A 5 -3.15 -9.84 9.86
CA GLY A 5 -4.41 -9.94 10.62
C GLY A 5 -5.67 -10.15 9.76
N TYR A 6 -5.56 -10.04 8.43
CA TYR A 6 -6.64 -10.27 7.46
C TYR A 6 -6.49 -11.60 6.71
N GLU A 7 -5.58 -12.46 7.16
CA GLU A 7 -5.52 -13.84 6.69
C GLU A 7 -6.90 -14.49 6.83
N ASN A 8 -7.40 -15.10 5.74
CA ASN A 8 -8.74 -15.72 5.62
C ASN A 8 -9.96 -14.78 5.64
N LEU A 9 -9.79 -13.45 5.65
CA LEU A 9 -10.94 -12.54 5.69
C LEU A 9 -11.74 -12.50 4.38
N SER A 10 -11.08 -12.69 3.23
CA SER A 10 -11.73 -12.84 1.93
C SER A 10 -10.76 -13.34 0.85
N PRO A 11 -11.17 -14.21 -0.09
CA PRO A 11 -10.32 -14.69 -1.21
C PRO A 11 -9.64 -13.61 -2.09
N PRO A 12 -10.25 -12.44 -2.38
CA PRO A 12 -9.59 -11.40 -3.15
C PRO A 12 -8.51 -10.63 -2.37
N LEU A 13 -8.45 -10.76 -1.04
CA LEU A 13 -7.46 -10.06 -0.23
C LEU A 13 -6.13 -10.82 -0.21
N ARG A 14 -5.19 -10.39 -1.07
CA ARG A 14 -3.83 -10.92 -1.06
C ARG A 14 -3.09 -10.45 0.20
N HIS A 15 -2.56 -11.42 0.93
CA HIS A 15 -1.75 -11.21 2.14
C HIS A 15 -0.45 -12.03 2.01
N PRO A 16 0.66 -11.58 2.63
CA PRO A 16 1.87 -12.39 2.71
C PRO A 16 1.62 -13.70 3.47
N VAL A 17 2.27 -14.77 3.04
CA VAL A 17 2.23 -16.08 3.71
C VAL A 17 3.17 -16.08 4.91
N LYS A 18 2.69 -16.55 6.07
CA LYS A 18 3.53 -16.69 7.28
C LYS A 18 4.54 -17.82 7.12
N LYS A 19 5.69 -17.64 7.77
CA LYS A 19 6.61 -18.75 8.02
C LYS A 19 5.95 -19.75 8.97
N PRO A 20 5.90 -21.05 8.64
CA PRO A 20 5.34 -22.06 9.53
C PRO A 20 6.18 -22.21 10.81
N LYS A 21 5.54 -22.57 11.92
CA LYS A 21 6.24 -22.77 13.19
C LYS A 21 7.19 -23.97 13.07
N GLY A 22 8.49 -23.74 13.27
CA GLY A 22 9.51 -24.80 13.25
C GLY A 22 9.96 -25.25 11.85
N GLY A 23 9.62 -24.51 10.79
CA GLY A 23 10.03 -24.84 9.42
C GLY A 23 10.37 -23.60 8.59
N GLU A 24 10.92 -23.81 7.40
CA GLU A 24 11.21 -22.74 6.45
C GLU A 24 10.02 -22.44 5.52
N LEU A 25 10.00 -21.23 4.97
CA LEU A 25 9.03 -20.87 3.96
C LEU A 25 9.41 -21.57 2.64
N ALA A 26 8.45 -22.25 1.99
CA ALA A 26 8.66 -22.83 0.67
C ALA A 26 9.08 -21.76 -0.34
N ASP A 27 9.87 -22.11 -1.35
CA ASP A 27 10.43 -21.15 -2.30
C ASP A 27 9.35 -20.42 -3.12
N ASP A 28 8.26 -21.11 -3.48
CA ASP A 28 7.10 -20.49 -4.13
C ASP A 28 6.45 -19.41 -3.23
N ASN A 29 6.35 -19.69 -1.93
CA ASN A 29 5.82 -18.73 -0.95
C ASN A 29 6.79 -17.55 -0.72
N LYS A 30 8.11 -17.77 -0.84
CA LYS A 30 9.09 -16.67 -0.83
C LYS A 30 8.93 -15.78 -2.06
N ALA A 31 8.81 -16.37 -3.24
CA ALA A 31 8.60 -15.64 -4.49
C ALA A 31 7.29 -14.84 -4.47
N TYR A 32 6.21 -15.46 -3.99
CA TYR A 32 4.92 -14.79 -3.79
C TYR A 32 5.02 -13.60 -2.81
N ASN A 33 5.68 -13.80 -1.66
CA ASN A 33 5.90 -12.72 -0.69
C ASN A 33 6.78 -11.60 -1.26
N GLN A 34 7.76 -11.92 -2.10
CA GLN A 34 8.60 -10.93 -2.77
C GLN A 34 7.79 -10.08 -3.76
N LEU A 35 6.90 -10.70 -4.55
CA LEU A 35 5.99 -9.98 -5.45
C LEU A 35 5.09 -9.02 -4.67
N ILE A 36 4.47 -9.49 -3.58
CA ILE A 36 3.62 -8.64 -2.73
C ILE A 36 4.41 -7.47 -2.16
N ARG A 37 5.61 -7.71 -1.65
CA ARG A 37 6.49 -6.65 -1.12
C ARG A 37 6.83 -5.61 -2.19
N GLY A 38 7.09 -6.04 -3.43
CA GLY A 38 7.33 -5.13 -4.55
C GLY A 38 6.14 -4.20 -4.82
N ILE A 39 4.91 -4.76 -4.84
CA ILE A 39 3.68 -3.97 -5.00
C ILE A 39 3.49 -3.01 -3.81
N HIS A 40 3.73 -3.49 -2.58
CA HIS A 40 3.62 -2.67 -1.38
C HIS A 40 4.63 -1.52 -1.37
N ALA A 41 5.87 -1.74 -1.80
CA ALA A 41 6.89 -0.70 -1.85
C ALA A 41 6.47 0.48 -2.75
N VAL A 42 5.80 0.22 -3.87
CA VAL A 42 5.26 1.28 -4.73
C VAL A 42 4.14 2.06 -4.03
N ALA A 43 3.22 1.37 -3.37
CA ALA A 43 2.11 1.98 -2.64
C ALA A 43 2.60 2.81 -1.44
N GLU A 44 3.58 2.29 -0.69
CA GLU A 44 4.21 2.97 0.44
C GLU A 44 4.97 4.21 -0.01
N ARG A 45 5.71 4.12 -1.14
CA ARG A 45 6.37 5.28 -1.74
C ARG A 45 5.37 6.36 -2.15
N ALA A 46 4.28 5.98 -2.82
CA ALA A 46 3.23 6.93 -3.20
C ALA A 46 2.59 7.60 -1.96
N ASN A 47 2.30 6.82 -0.92
CA ASN A 47 1.76 7.34 0.34
C ASN A 47 2.75 8.28 1.04
N SER A 48 4.04 7.95 1.03
CA SER A 48 5.10 8.80 1.57
C SER A 48 5.18 10.13 0.81
N LEU A 49 5.15 10.09 -0.53
CA LEU A 49 5.13 11.29 -1.36
C LEU A 49 3.92 12.18 -1.02
N LEU A 50 2.72 11.60 -0.94
CA LEU A 50 1.52 12.36 -0.56
C LEU A 50 1.61 12.98 0.82
N LYS A 51 2.12 12.26 1.82
CA LYS A 51 2.26 12.77 3.21
C LYS A 51 3.39 13.77 3.38
N THR A 52 4.43 13.69 2.55
CA THR A 52 5.53 14.65 2.55
C THR A 52 5.11 15.96 1.88
N THR A 53 4.40 15.89 0.75
CA THR A 53 3.83 17.06 0.05
C THR A 53 2.68 17.70 0.85
N PHE A 54 1.71 16.92 1.33
CA PHE A 54 0.52 17.44 2.01
C PHE A 54 0.53 17.08 3.50
N LYS A 55 0.99 18.01 4.35
CA LYS A 55 1.01 17.84 5.82
C LYS A 55 -0.36 17.46 6.39
N ALA A 56 -1.45 17.94 5.79
CA ALA A 56 -2.83 17.60 6.17
C ALA A 56 -3.11 16.08 6.10
N LEU A 57 -2.51 15.36 5.16
CA LEU A 57 -2.73 13.93 4.97
C LEU A 57 -2.05 13.04 6.03
N ARG A 58 -1.20 13.61 6.90
CA ARG A 58 -0.51 12.85 7.95
C ARG A 58 -1.45 12.40 9.08
N ARG A 59 -2.58 13.08 9.27
CA ARG A 59 -3.54 12.86 10.38
C ARG A 59 -4.90 12.34 9.90
N VAL A 60 -5.03 12.00 8.63
CA VAL A 60 -6.27 11.47 8.08
C VAL A 60 -6.34 9.98 8.40
N SER A 61 -7.23 9.63 9.34
CA SER A 61 -7.72 8.26 9.54
C SER A 61 -9.19 8.26 9.16
N LEU A 62 -9.51 7.75 7.97
CA LEU A 62 -10.87 7.70 7.45
C LEU A 62 -11.14 6.32 6.84
N ASP A 63 -12.42 5.99 6.75
CA ASP A 63 -12.94 4.85 6.00
C ASP A 63 -12.18 4.67 4.67
N PRO A 64 -11.66 3.46 4.36
CA PRO A 64 -11.01 3.13 3.09
C PRO A 64 -11.80 3.56 1.84
N TRP A 65 -13.12 3.66 1.90
CA TRP A 65 -13.93 4.18 0.78
C TRP A 65 -13.82 5.70 0.59
N ARG A 66 -13.59 6.44 1.68
CA ARG A 66 -13.44 7.90 1.66
C ARG A 66 -12.00 8.32 1.36
N ILE A 67 -11.01 7.55 1.82
CA ILE A 67 -9.60 7.86 1.55
C ILE A 67 -9.29 7.81 0.05
N GLY A 68 -9.97 6.95 -0.72
CA GLY A 68 -9.83 6.89 -2.17
C GLY A 68 -10.09 8.25 -2.83
N ARG A 69 -11.17 8.95 -2.45
CA ARG A 69 -11.51 10.27 -3.01
C ARG A 69 -10.47 11.34 -2.65
N ILE A 70 -9.95 11.32 -1.42
CA ILE A 70 -8.93 12.25 -0.95
C ILE A 70 -7.61 12.04 -1.70
N VAL A 71 -7.20 10.78 -1.88
CA VAL A 71 -5.98 10.42 -2.63
C VAL A 71 -6.10 10.85 -4.09
N GLN A 72 -7.27 10.70 -4.73
CA GLN A 72 -7.50 11.18 -6.10
C GLN A 72 -7.34 12.71 -6.19
N ALA A 73 -7.97 13.46 -5.30
CA ALA A 73 -7.84 14.92 -5.27
C ALA A 73 -6.38 15.36 -5.02
N ALA A 74 -5.71 14.74 -4.05
CA ALA A 74 -4.31 15.03 -3.74
C ALA A 74 -3.35 14.65 -4.89
N HIS A 75 -3.63 13.58 -5.65
CA HIS A 75 -2.87 13.24 -6.85
C HIS A 75 -3.03 14.34 -7.92
N VAL A 76 -4.25 14.82 -8.19
CA VAL A 76 -4.46 15.92 -9.14
C VAL A 76 -3.66 17.16 -8.72
N LEU A 77 -3.71 17.56 -7.45
CA LEU A 77 -2.92 18.68 -6.92
C LEU A 77 -1.41 18.44 -7.05
N LEU A 78 -0.92 17.24 -6.68
CA LEU A 78 0.48 16.86 -6.80
C LEU A 78 0.97 16.97 -8.26
N ARG A 79 0.15 16.54 -9.22
CA ARG A 79 0.45 16.64 -10.65
C ARG A 79 0.43 18.10 -11.14
N LEU A 80 -0.44 18.95 -10.61
CA LEU A 80 -0.40 20.39 -10.93
C LEU A 80 0.85 21.07 -10.38
N GLU A 81 1.26 20.73 -9.15
CA GLU A 81 2.44 21.29 -8.49
C GLU A 81 3.76 20.83 -9.13
N HIS A 82 3.85 19.58 -9.57
CA HIS A 82 5.09 18.98 -10.11
C HIS A 82 5.08 18.80 -11.64
N GLY A 83 3.96 19.10 -12.29
CA GLY A 83 3.70 18.85 -13.72
C GLY A 83 3.66 20.10 -14.58
N ARG A 84 4.65 20.98 -14.41
CA ARG A 84 5.21 21.77 -15.52
C ARG A 84 6.68 21.39 -15.71
N HIS A 85 6.89 20.22 -16.28
CA HIS A 85 8.09 19.93 -17.07
C HIS A 85 7.60 19.37 -18.40
N THR A 86 7.87 20.15 -19.46
CA THR A 86 7.66 19.86 -20.88
C THR A 86 8.36 18.58 -21.29
#